data_AF-A0A7V9DEY9-F1
#
_entry.id   AF-A0A7V9DEY9-F1
#
_cell.length_a   1.000
_cell.length_b   1.000
_cell.length_c   1.000
_cell.angle_alpha   90.00
_cell.angle_beta   90.00
_cell.angle_gamma   90.00
#
_symmetry.space_group_name_H-M   'P 1'
#
loop_
_entity.id
_entity.type
_entity.pdbx_description
1 polymer ?
#
loop_
_entity_poly.entity_id
_entity_poly.type
_entity_poly.pdbx_seq_one_letter_code
_entity_poly.pdbx_strand_id
1 'polypeptide(L)'
;MNVFEDLLDELKEENLLEDTVLDKIRAASRVETPVQFASAKPQGATAENADVSNGEDPNAPAIEAPSDPRDFFRKRAMEEVSSLQMVDHVLSGVEREHMKVVPVAFNDLQVKKALHTFLNITEGFGTPEHVKAEFVLMERTQAWSTALSERDEQITVANVRRFCENSRPALSSQALMALARFYRNSPFSEVVRGKFDFVMTRLFSRGIDEHRRRVLFEHAEMIGHISTLYNNWSSIALHDGEESAAEVAAAVVRFKTLIGEADQAERFGDLIEADLFNRIREFKEELGEMFYAPDVTAAAIDCNIRLGNRYVDLVEQERELSGAATIEEKYGYSFDQIVSNAAGKTLLLVDLLRNGEEIEDVVEARPQAKPAAKPARRAHTQAADKKRAFSFNLFGVNRWLLAILVITAFLSGGVYVWAEKFAGTSSSMITAKELDINDADVRQHILKARTTNETVYGVIQPTFESMDDDRKKAYVQKVLAFAQDKGYKKVNLLNEQGRTVAYSNGEQLELFTP
;
A
#
# COMPACT_ATOMS: atom_id res chain seq x y z
N MET A 1 12.16 -0.17 18.54
CA MET A 1 11.77 -1.03 17.41
C MET A 1 10.95 -0.21 16.44
N ASN A 2 11.32 -0.22 15.17
CA ASN A 2 10.64 0.56 14.15
C ASN A 2 9.48 -0.31 13.65
N VAL A 3 8.25 -0.03 14.09
CA VAL A 3 7.04 -0.81 13.75
C VAL A 3 6.88 -1.01 12.23
N PHE A 4 7.43 -0.08 11.44
CA PHE A 4 7.52 -0.17 9.98
C PHE A 4 8.47 -1.29 9.50
N GLU A 5 9.58 -1.51 10.19
CA GLU A 5 10.51 -2.60 9.92
C GLU A 5 9.96 -3.94 10.38
N ASP A 6 9.26 -4.01 11.52
CA ASP A 6 8.65 -5.27 11.99
C ASP A 6 7.51 -5.72 11.06
N LEU A 7 6.62 -4.80 10.65
CA LEU A 7 5.54 -5.09 9.70
C LEU A 7 6.08 -5.41 8.29
N LEU A 8 7.22 -4.83 7.90
CA LEU A 8 7.90 -5.21 6.67
C LEU A 8 8.61 -6.57 6.79
N ASP A 9 9.29 -6.84 7.91
CA ASP A 9 10.05 -8.07 8.12
C ASP A 9 9.10 -9.26 8.28
N GLU A 10 7.93 -9.10 8.92
CA GLU A 10 6.88 -10.13 8.99
C GLU A 10 6.22 -10.39 7.62
N LEU A 11 5.95 -9.33 6.84
CA LEU A 11 5.46 -9.48 5.46
C LEU A 11 6.52 -10.09 4.50
N LYS A 12 7.82 -9.94 4.83
CA LYS A 12 8.95 -10.57 4.10
C LYS A 12 9.14 -12.03 4.49
N GLU A 13 9.04 -12.36 5.77
CA GLU A 13 9.19 -13.75 6.27
C GLU A 13 8.13 -14.70 5.67
N GLU A 14 7.02 -14.15 5.18
CA GLU A 14 5.91 -14.93 4.61
C GLU A 14 5.79 -14.87 3.07
N ASN A 15 6.86 -14.45 2.35
CA ASN A 15 6.94 -14.45 0.87
C ASN A 15 5.90 -13.56 0.14
N LEU A 16 5.36 -12.52 0.79
CA LEU A 16 4.38 -11.60 0.17
C LEU A 16 5.02 -10.33 -0.43
N LEU A 17 6.35 -10.24 -0.39
CA LEU A 17 7.13 -9.20 -1.03
C LEU A 17 8.06 -9.85 -2.06
N GLU A 18 7.97 -9.44 -3.33
CA GLU A 18 9.03 -9.73 -4.29
C GLU A 18 10.32 -9.02 -3.82
N ASP A 19 11.44 -9.74 -3.83
CA ASP A 19 12.78 -9.27 -3.43
C ASP A 19 13.00 -7.82 -3.88
N THR A 20 12.90 -6.90 -2.92
CA THR A 20 13.32 -5.53 -3.18
C THR A 20 14.85 -5.50 -3.23
N VAL A 21 15.41 -4.46 -3.84
CA VAL A 21 16.88 -4.29 -3.99
C VAL A 21 17.63 -4.36 -2.64
N LEU A 22 16.92 -4.19 -1.52
CA LEU A 22 17.41 -4.34 -0.15
C LEU A 22 17.58 -5.81 0.30
N ASP A 23 16.81 -6.75 -0.25
CA ASP A 23 16.75 -8.15 0.21
C ASP A 23 17.92 -9.00 -0.31
N LYS A 24 18.45 -8.68 -1.50
CA LYS A 24 19.70 -9.27 -2.03
C LYS A 24 20.95 -8.95 -1.20
N ILE A 25 20.85 -8.04 -0.25
CA ILE A 25 21.92 -7.66 0.67
C ILE A 25 21.86 -8.49 1.97
N ARG A 26 20.66 -8.85 2.45
CA ARG A 26 20.47 -9.65 3.69
C ARG A 26 20.63 -11.15 3.50
N ALA A 27 20.21 -11.73 2.36
CA ALA A 27 20.31 -13.18 2.12
C ALA A 27 21.75 -13.72 2.03
N ALA A 28 22.74 -12.86 1.79
CA ALA A 28 24.15 -13.23 1.69
C ALA A 28 24.88 -13.31 3.06
N SER A 29 24.14 -13.21 4.18
CA SER A 29 24.72 -13.02 5.52
C SER A 29 24.26 -14.03 6.60
N ARG A 30 23.45 -15.05 6.30
CA ARG A 30 23.10 -16.10 7.29
C ARG A 30 23.92 -17.37 7.05
N VAL A 31 24.88 -17.64 7.93
CA VAL A 31 25.43 -18.97 8.23
C VAL A 31 25.04 -19.31 9.67
N GLU A 32 24.32 -20.40 9.86
CA GLU A 32 23.77 -20.84 11.15
C GLU A 32 24.84 -21.45 12.08
N THR A 33 24.69 -21.25 13.39
CA THR A 33 25.19 -22.20 14.40
C THR A 33 24.29 -22.18 15.64
N PRO A 34 23.96 -23.33 16.26
CA PRO A 34 22.95 -23.43 17.31
C PRO A 34 23.57 -23.32 18.72
N VAL A 35 22.85 -22.72 19.67
CA VAL A 35 23.23 -22.76 21.09
C VAL A 35 22.05 -23.18 21.98
N GLN A 36 22.36 -24.12 22.87
CA GLN A 36 21.48 -24.79 23.84
C GLN A 36 21.07 -23.87 24.99
N PHE A 37 19.81 -23.97 25.42
CA PHE A 37 19.29 -23.38 26.66
C PHE A 37 19.49 -24.32 27.85
N ALA A 38 20.06 -23.80 28.94
CA ALA A 38 20.05 -24.42 30.26
C ALA A 38 19.08 -23.66 31.18
N SER A 39 18.30 -24.43 31.93
CA SER A 39 17.19 -24.01 32.80
C SER A 39 17.67 -23.65 34.21
N ALA A 40 17.07 -22.64 34.83
CA ALA A 40 17.03 -22.48 36.29
C ALA A 40 15.70 -21.84 36.76
N LYS A 41 15.15 -22.41 37.83
CA LYS A 41 13.83 -22.14 38.44
C LYS A 41 13.91 -21.13 39.62
N PRO A 42 12.76 -20.66 40.15
CA PRO A 42 12.60 -19.38 40.85
C PRO A 42 12.43 -19.47 42.38
N GLN A 43 12.51 -18.31 43.05
CA GLN A 43 12.00 -17.93 44.39
C GLN A 43 12.03 -16.37 44.43
N GLY A 44 11.14 -15.58 45.03
CA GLY A 44 9.92 -15.75 45.83
C GLY A 44 9.60 -14.40 46.52
N ALA A 45 8.36 -13.91 46.37
CA ALA A 45 7.54 -12.99 47.18
C ALA A 45 8.12 -11.75 47.92
N THR A 46 7.45 -10.58 47.78
CA THR A 46 6.58 -9.92 48.80
C THR A 46 6.02 -8.55 48.29
N ALA A 47 5.01 -8.02 48.99
CA ALA A 47 3.90 -7.20 48.49
C ALA A 47 3.92 -5.69 48.86
N GLU A 48 2.93 -4.98 48.29
CA GLU A 48 2.28 -3.71 48.69
C GLU A 48 3.00 -2.36 48.46
N ASN A 49 2.50 -1.58 47.49
CA ASN A 49 1.63 -0.42 47.75
C ASN A 49 1.01 0.12 46.45
N ALA A 50 -0.26 0.53 46.55
CA ALA A 50 -1.06 1.07 45.46
C ALA A 50 -0.75 2.56 45.24
N ASP A 51 -0.42 2.92 43.99
CA ASP A 51 -0.58 4.28 43.48
C ASP A 51 -1.08 4.19 42.02
N VAL A 52 -2.13 4.95 41.73
CA VAL A 52 -2.89 4.87 40.48
C VAL A 52 -2.23 5.81 39.48
N SER A 53 -1.33 5.28 38.65
CA SER A 53 -0.85 5.98 37.45
C SER A 53 -1.42 5.33 36.19
N ASN A 54 -1.87 6.19 35.28
CA ASN A 54 -2.33 5.89 33.92
C ASN A 54 -1.65 4.67 33.31
N GLY A 55 -2.47 3.74 32.80
CA GLY A 55 -2.02 2.51 32.17
C GLY A 55 -1.34 2.78 30.82
N GLU A 56 -0.08 3.16 30.87
CA GLU A 56 0.88 2.80 29.83
C GLU A 56 1.17 1.31 30.00
N ASP A 57 0.90 0.51 28.97
CA ASP A 57 1.27 -0.91 28.95
C ASP A 57 2.79 -1.03 29.11
N PRO A 58 3.31 -1.64 30.19
CA PRO A 58 4.76 -1.74 30.43
C PRO A 58 5.48 -2.64 29.40
N ASN A 59 4.75 -3.29 28.49
CA ASN A 59 5.32 -4.05 27.36
C ASN A 59 5.21 -3.33 26.01
N ALA A 60 4.62 -2.13 25.94
CA ALA A 60 4.66 -1.35 24.70
C ALA A 60 6.11 -0.85 24.47
N PRO A 61 6.74 -1.14 23.32
CA PRO A 61 8.10 -0.68 23.06
C PRO A 61 8.14 0.86 23.07
N ALA A 62 8.96 1.43 23.96
CA ALA A 62 9.18 2.87 24.03
C ALA A 62 9.61 3.40 22.66
N ILE A 63 8.83 4.33 22.10
CA ILE A 63 9.15 5.01 20.85
C ILE A 63 10.35 5.91 21.13
N GLU A 64 11.53 5.54 20.62
CA GLU A 64 12.72 6.39 20.70
C GLU A 64 12.42 7.73 20.03
N ALA A 65 12.41 8.80 20.84
CA ALA A 65 12.29 10.15 20.31
C ALA A 65 13.45 10.42 19.34
N PRO A 66 13.18 11.01 18.15
CA PRO A 66 14.22 11.29 17.18
C PRO A 66 15.32 12.15 17.79
N SER A 67 16.56 11.72 17.61
CA SER A 67 17.76 12.35 18.18
C SER A 67 18.04 13.76 17.62
N ASP A 68 17.50 14.09 16.44
CA ASP A 68 17.48 15.46 15.88
C ASP A 68 16.05 15.83 15.39
N PRO A 69 15.41 16.85 15.98
CA PRO A 69 14.14 17.39 15.49
C PRO A 69 14.16 17.73 14.00
N ARG A 70 15.30 18.19 13.48
CA ARG A 70 15.44 18.56 12.06
C ARG A 70 15.26 17.37 11.14
N ASP A 71 15.87 16.24 11.47
CA ASP A 71 15.77 15.02 10.67
C ASP A 71 14.35 14.45 10.70
N PHE A 72 13.65 14.60 11.83
CA PHE A 72 12.24 14.27 11.94
C PHE A 72 11.38 15.08 10.94
N PHE A 73 11.52 16.41 10.90
CA PHE A 73 10.77 17.25 9.95
C PHE A 73 11.15 16.98 8.50
N ARG A 74 12.43 16.76 8.21
CA ARG A 74 12.89 16.39 6.87
C ARG A 74 12.30 15.06 6.41
N LYS A 75 12.35 14.04 7.26
CA LYS A 75 11.76 12.71 6.98
C LYS A 75 10.26 12.84 6.72
N ARG A 76 9.54 13.53 7.58
CA ARG A 76 8.09 13.76 7.43
C ARG A 76 7.73 14.50 6.15
N ALA A 77 8.50 15.53 5.78
CA ALA A 77 8.31 16.27 4.52
C ALA A 77 8.51 15.38 3.28
N MET A 78 9.55 14.53 3.30
CA MET A 78 9.78 13.56 2.21
C MET A 78 8.67 12.51 2.14
N GLU A 79 8.24 11.99 3.29
CA GLU A 79 7.16 11.02 3.39
C GLU A 79 5.83 11.58 2.90
N GLU A 80 5.49 12.83 3.22
CA GLU A 80 4.27 13.48 2.73
C GLU A 80 4.26 13.59 1.21
N VAL A 81 5.35 14.10 0.62
CA VAL A 81 5.47 14.22 -0.85
C VAL A 81 5.43 12.85 -1.54
N SER A 82 6.13 11.85 -0.98
CA SER A 82 6.09 10.47 -1.50
C SER A 82 4.69 9.88 -1.39
N SER A 83 4.00 10.09 -0.27
CA SER A 83 2.64 9.60 -0.04
C SER A 83 1.67 10.16 -1.07
N LEU A 84 1.69 11.47 -1.32
CA LEU A 84 0.85 12.12 -2.33
C LEU A 84 1.17 11.61 -3.74
N GLN A 85 2.44 11.38 -4.05
CA GLN A 85 2.85 10.80 -5.34
C GLN A 85 2.30 9.37 -5.52
N MET A 86 2.32 8.55 -4.47
CA MET A 86 1.74 7.19 -4.51
C MET A 86 0.23 7.25 -4.71
N VAL A 87 -0.47 8.11 -3.97
CA VAL A 87 -1.92 8.30 -4.12
C VAL A 87 -2.26 8.72 -5.54
N ASP A 88 -1.56 9.71 -6.10
CA ASP A 88 -1.76 10.16 -7.49
C ASP A 88 -1.60 9.00 -8.49
N HIS A 89 -0.57 8.17 -8.30
CA HIS A 89 -0.35 7.00 -9.14
C HIS A 89 -1.51 6.00 -9.07
N VAL A 90 -2.01 5.70 -7.86
CA VAL A 90 -3.15 4.80 -7.67
C VAL A 90 -4.41 5.37 -8.29
N LEU A 91 -4.79 6.61 -7.97
CA LEU A 91 -6.02 7.22 -8.49
C LEU A 91 -5.99 7.30 -10.02
N SER A 92 -4.83 7.64 -10.59
CA SER A 92 -4.62 7.61 -12.04
C SER A 92 -4.79 6.20 -12.64
N GLY A 93 -4.37 5.15 -11.93
CA GLY A 93 -4.61 3.77 -12.31
C GLY A 93 -6.10 3.41 -12.31
N VAL A 94 -6.81 3.77 -11.24
CA VAL A 94 -8.26 3.57 -11.10
C VAL A 94 -9.03 4.25 -12.24
N GLU A 95 -8.71 5.52 -12.52
CA GLU A 95 -9.32 6.32 -13.58
C GLU A 95 -9.14 5.68 -14.96
N ARG A 96 -7.91 5.24 -15.29
CA ARG A 96 -7.61 4.60 -16.58
C ARG A 96 -8.28 3.24 -16.72
N GLU A 97 -8.17 2.38 -15.71
CA GLU A 97 -8.52 0.97 -15.83
C GLU A 97 -10.01 0.71 -15.60
N HIS A 98 -10.63 1.39 -14.63
CA HIS A 98 -12.02 1.12 -14.25
C HIS A 98 -13.00 2.20 -14.70
N MET A 99 -12.56 3.45 -14.81
CA MET A 99 -13.41 4.56 -15.28
C MET A 99 -13.24 4.85 -16.78
N LYS A 100 -12.15 4.37 -17.40
CA LYS A 100 -11.78 4.63 -18.81
C LYS A 100 -11.66 6.13 -19.11
N VAL A 101 -11.18 6.89 -18.13
CA VAL A 101 -10.93 8.34 -18.24
C VAL A 101 -9.42 8.59 -18.25
N VAL A 102 -9.00 9.65 -18.96
CA VAL A 102 -7.60 10.09 -18.94
C VAL A 102 -7.35 10.90 -17.67
N PRO A 103 -6.40 10.48 -16.81
CA PRO A 103 -6.06 11.21 -15.58
C PRO A 103 -5.59 12.62 -15.87
N VAL A 104 -6.03 13.57 -15.05
CA VAL A 104 -5.48 14.92 -15.04
C VAL A 104 -4.25 14.94 -14.14
N ALA A 105 -3.06 14.99 -14.76
CA ALA A 105 -1.81 15.02 -14.02
C ALA A 105 -1.65 16.31 -13.22
N PHE A 106 -1.29 16.20 -11.94
CA PHE A 106 -0.90 17.35 -11.14
C PHE A 106 0.52 17.79 -11.48
N ASN A 107 0.78 19.10 -11.51
CA ASN A 107 2.12 19.62 -11.74
C ASN A 107 2.97 19.55 -10.45
N ASP A 108 3.50 18.37 -10.18
CA ASP A 108 4.31 18.07 -8.99
C ASP A 108 5.69 18.75 -8.97
N LEU A 109 6.13 19.34 -10.10
CA LEU A 109 7.44 19.99 -10.21
C LEU A 109 7.61 21.12 -9.19
N GLN A 110 6.54 21.88 -8.91
CA GLN A 110 6.59 22.96 -7.94
C GLN A 110 6.69 22.44 -6.50
N VAL A 111 6.05 21.30 -6.20
CA VAL A 111 6.16 20.63 -4.90
C VAL A 111 7.58 20.11 -4.71
N LYS A 112 8.14 19.43 -5.73
CA LYS A 112 9.53 18.92 -5.70
C LYS A 112 10.56 20.02 -5.52
N LYS A 113 10.36 21.18 -6.19
CA LYS A 113 11.20 22.37 -5.98
C LYS A 113 11.10 22.90 -4.55
N ALA A 114 9.88 23.03 -4.01
CA ALA A 114 9.67 23.47 -2.64
C ALA A 114 10.32 22.51 -1.63
N LEU A 115 10.18 21.20 -1.82
CA LEU A 115 10.82 20.19 -0.99
C LEU A 115 12.34 20.30 -1.06
N HIS A 116 12.93 20.40 -2.25
CA HIS A 116 14.37 20.57 -2.40
C HIS A 116 14.87 21.84 -1.72
N THR A 117 14.15 22.97 -1.84
CA THR A 117 14.48 24.20 -1.12
C THR A 117 14.42 23.98 0.39
N PHE A 118 13.37 23.35 0.91
CA PHE A 118 13.22 23.05 2.34
C PHE A 118 14.35 22.16 2.87
N LEU A 119 14.71 21.09 2.15
CA LEU A 119 15.77 20.16 2.58
C LEU A 119 17.16 20.82 2.58
N ASN A 120 17.43 21.75 1.67
CA ASN A 120 18.73 22.40 1.51
C ASN A 120 18.99 23.57 2.44
N ILE A 121 18.03 23.98 3.28
CA ILE A 121 18.29 25.01 4.29
C ILE A 121 19.28 24.43 5.29
N THR A 122 20.48 24.99 5.31
CA THR A 122 21.60 24.59 6.17
C THR A 122 21.53 25.25 7.54
N GLU A 123 20.89 26.43 7.62
CA GLU A 123 20.70 27.20 8.85
C GLU A 123 19.82 26.48 9.89
N GLY A 124 19.89 26.94 11.14
CA GLY A 124 19.23 26.32 12.29
C GLY A 124 17.70 26.23 12.15
N PHE A 125 17.09 25.31 12.88
CA PHE A 125 15.64 25.14 12.91
C PHE A 125 14.96 26.43 13.41
N GLY A 126 13.85 26.82 12.77
CA GLY A 126 13.06 27.99 13.16
C GLY A 126 13.58 29.35 12.67
N THR A 127 14.58 29.39 11.78
CA THR A 127 14.95 30.64 11.10
C THR A 127 13.80 31.14 10.21
N PRO A 128 13.71 32.46 9.93
CA PRO A 128 12.72 33.00 8.99
C PRO A 128 12.74 32.29 7.63
N GLU A 129 13.93 31.89 7.16
CA GLU A 129 14.17 31.14 5.93
C GLU A 129 13.57 29.72 6.01
N HIS A 130 13.84 28.99 7.12
CA HIS A 130 13.26 27.67 7.37
C HIS A 130 11.74 27.73 7.40
N VAL A 131 11.18 28.64 8.21
CA VAL A 131 9.72 28.82 8.35
C VAL A 131 9.08 29.18 7.01
N LYS A 132 9.72 30.04 6.21
CA LYS A 132 9.24 30.40 4.88
C LYS A 132 9.24 29.20 3.93
N ALA A 133 10.30 28.40 3.92
CA ALA A 133 10.36 27.22 3.04
C ALA A 133 9.39 26.12 3.47
N GLU A 134 9.22 25.92 4.78
CA GLU A 134 8.22 25.02 5.35
C GLU A 134 6.81 25.44 4.95
N PHE A 135 6.49 26.73 5.11
CA PHE A 135 5.19 27.28 4.72
C PHE A 135 4.91 27.08 3.22
N VAL A 136 5.89 27.36 2.36
CA VAL A 136 5.77 27.14 0.92
C VAL A 136 5.58 25.65 0.60
N LEU A 137 6.33 24.75 1.25
CA LEU A 137 6.15 23.32 1.05
C LEU A 137 4.74 22.87 1.46
N MET A 138 4.27 23.30 2.64
CA MET A 138 2.94 22.99 3.15
C MET A 138 1.82 23.50 2.23
N GLU A 139 1.92 24.74 1.73
CA GLU A 139 0.98 25.29 0.75
C GLU A 139 0.90 24.41 -0.52
N ARG A 140 2.06 23.95 -1.00
CA ARG A 140 2.15 23.16 -2.23
C ARG A 140 1.65 21.72 -2.04
N THR A 141 1.97 21.07 -0.92
CA THR A 141 1.43 19.73 -0.62
C THR A 141 -0.07 19.78 -0.35
N GLN A 142 -0.57 20.82 0.31
CA GLN A 142 -2.00 21.04 0.51
C GLN A 142 -2.74 21.23 -0.81
N ALA A 143 -2.18 22.03 -1.74
CA ALA A 143 -2.76 22.19 -3.07
C ALA A 143 -2.81 20.86 -3.85
N TRP A 144 -1.78 20.01 -3.73
CA TRP A 144 -1.77 18.69 -4.34
C TRP A 144 -2.82 17.77 -3.70
N SER A 145 -2.88 17.72 -2.37
CA SER A 145 -3.88 16.93 -1.63
C SER A 145 -5.32 17.35 -1.99
N THR A 146 -5.56 18.65 -2.14
CA THR A 146 -6.86 19.20 -2.59
C THR A 146 -7.19 18.72 -4.00
N ALA A 147 -6.27 18.83 -4.95
CA ALA A 147 -6.48 18.37 -6.32
C ALA A 147 -6.72 16.85 -6.40
N LEU A 148 -6.06 16.06 -5.55
CA LEU A 148 -6.33 14.63 -5.44
C LEU A 148 -7.70 14.34 -4.85
N SER A 149 -8.13 15.12 -3.84
CA SER A 149 -9.46 14.98 -3.23
C SER A 149 -10.58 15.27 -4.23
N GLU A 150 -10.44 16.32 -5.05
CA GLU A 150 -11.39 16.65 -6.12
C GLU A 150 -11.51 15.54 -7.17
N ARG A 151 -10.40 14.88 -7.51
CA ARG A 151 -10.40 13.72 -8.40
C ARG A 151 -11.05 12.51 -7.74
N ASP A 152 -10.72 12.26 -6.48
CA ASP A 152 -11.22 11.13 -5.71
C ASP A 152 -12.74 11.18 -5.48
N GLU A 153 -13.35 12.36 -5.46
CA GLU A 153 -14.81 12.53 -5.33
C GLU A 153 -15.60 11.77 -6.41
N GLN A 154 -15.03 11.62 -7.60
CA GLN A 154 -15.65 10.89 -8.72
C GLN A 154 -15.39 9.37 -8.67
N ILE A 155 -14.49 8.92 -7.80
CA ILE A 155 -14.08 7.53 -7.67
C ILE A 155 -14.96 6.87 -6.60
N THR A 156 -15.60 5.75 -6.93
CA THR A 156 -16.40 4.99 -5.95
C THR A 156 -15.53 4.03 -5.15
N VAL A 157 -16.03 3.58 -3.98
CA VAL A 157 -15.37 2.52 -3.19
C VAL A 157 -15.14 1.26 -4.03
N ALA A 158 -16.10 0.89 -4.88
CA ALA A 158 -16.00 -0.27 -5.76
C ALA A 158 -14.87 -0.14 -6.80
N ASN A 159 -14.64 1.07 -7.34
CA ASN A 159 -13.55 1.31 -8.28
C ASN A 159 -12.18 1.11 -7.62
N VAL A 160 -11.98 1.67 -6.42
CA VAL A 160 -10.74 1.49 -5.65
C VAL A 160 -10.55 0.01 -5.32
N ARG A 161 -11.61 -0.66 -4.87
CA ARG A 161 -11.58 -2.07 -4.50
C ARG A 161 -11.13 -2.97 -5.64
N ARG A 162 -11.80 -2.84 -6.79
CA ARG A 162 -11.48 -3.60 -8.01
C ARG A 162 -10.06 -3.33 -8.49
N PHE A 163 -9.61 -2.07 -8.45
CA PHE A 163 -8.24 -1.74 -8.83
C PHE A 163 -7.24 -2.43 -7.89
N CYS A 164 -7.46 -2.32 -6.58
CA CYS A 164 -6.54 -2.88 -5.60
C CYS A 164 -6.47 -4.41 -5.62
N GLU A 165 -7.55 -5.09 -5.98
CA GLU A 165 -7.59 -6.55 -6.10
C GLU A 165 -7.02 -7.07 -7.42
N ASN A 166 -7.21 -6.34 -8.51
CA ASN A 166 -6.81 -6.78 -9.87
C ASN A 166 -5.48 -6.20 -10.35
N SER A 167 -4.87 -5.27 -9.60
CA SER A 167 -3.55 -4.74 -9.95
C SER A 167 -2.51 -5.85 -10.11
N ARG A 168 -1.73 -5.77 -11.20
CA ARG A 168 -0.60 -6.66 -11.50
C ARG A 168 0.60 -5.77 -11.89
N PRO A 169 1.67 -5.70 -11.07
CA PRO A 169 1.83 -6.36 -9.77
C PRO A 169 0.84 -5.88 -8.71
N ALA A 170 0.67 -6.66 -7.64
CA ALA A 170 -0.15 -6.23 -6.51
C ALA A 170 0.40 -4.93 -5.90
N LEU A 171 -0.49 -4.09 -5.37
CA LEU A 171 -0.07 -2.86 -4.70
C LEU A 171 0.78 -3.17 -3.47
N SER A 172 1.87 -2.43 -3.32
CA SER A 172 2.73 -2.51 -2.14
C SER A 172 2.01 -2.02 -0.88
N SER A 173 2.47 -2.49 0.29
CA SER A 173 2.01 -2.00 1.59
C SER A 173 2.17 -0.49 1.73
N GLN A 174 3.25 0.07 1.18
CA GLN A 174 3.48 1.52 1.13
C GLN A 174 2.38 2.27 0.37
N ALA A 175 1.88 1.71 -0.74
CA ALA A 175 0.80 2.33 -1.50
C ALA A 175 -0.52 2.29 -0.73
N LEU A 176 -0.81 1.18 -0.06
CA LEU A 176 -1.98 1.05 0.80
C LEU A 176 -1.89 1.99 2.02
N MET A 177 -0.73 2.13 2.64
CA MET A 177 -0.50 3.09 3.72
C MET A 177 -0.69 4.53 3.25
N ALA A 178 -0.19 4.88 2.06
CA ALA A 178 -0.37 6.21 1.49
C ALA A 178 -1.86 6.52 1.24
N LEU A 179 -2.63 5.56 0.71
CA LEU A 179 -4.08 5.67 0.57
C LEU A 179 -4.80 5.79 1.91
N ALA A 180 -4.42 4.99 2.90
CA ALA A 180 -5.01 5.03 4.23
C ALA A 180 -4.80 6.41 4.88
N ARG A 181 -3.56 6.92 4.84
CA ARG A 181 -3.21 8.27 5.30
C ARG A 181 -4.02 9.34 4.58
N PHE A 182 -4.13 9.23 3.25
CA PHE A 182 -4.90 10.16 2.43
C PHE A 182 -6.37 10.19 2.85
N TYR A 183 -7.07 9.06 2.83
CA TYR A 183 -8.49 9.03 3.19
C TYR A 183 -8.77 9.41 4.64
N ARG A 184 -7.85 9.13 5.57
CA ARG A 184 -7.98 9.54 6.98
C ARG A 184 -7.83 11.05 7.18
N ASN A 185 -7.11 11.73 6.29
CA ASN A 185 -6.86 13.17 6.36
C ASN A 185 -7.75 13.98 5.39
N SER A 186 -8.49 13.29 4.52
CA SER A 186 -9.50 13.91 3.65
C SER A 186 -10.74 14.34 4.46
N PRO A 187 -11.51 15.33 3.97
CA PRO A 187 -12.80 15.68 4.58
C PRO A 187 -13.72 14.47 4.71
N PHE A 188 -14.36 14.33 5.86
CA PHE A 188 -15.22 13.19 6.14
C PHE A 188 -16.40 13.14 5.15
N SER A 189 -16.62 11.95 4.61
CA SER A 189 -17.85 11.55 3.92
C SER A 189 -17.96 10.04 3.97
N GLU A 190 -19.17 9.50 3.82
CA GLU A 190 -19.37 8.04 3.83
C GLU A 190 -18.59 7.31 2.73
N VAL A 191 -18.37 7.98 1.59
CA VAL A 191 -17.56 7.43 0.49
C VAL A 191 -16.09 7.36 0.88
N VAL A 192 -15.54 8.42 1.49
CA VAL A 192 -14.16 8.45 1.99
C VAL A 192 -13.96 7.43 3.11
N ARG A 193 -14.89 7.36 4.07
CA ARG A 193 -14.88 6.37 5.14
C ARG A 193 -14.95 4.94 4.60
N GLY A 194 -15.76 4.68 3.57
CA GLY A 194 -15.81 3.38 2.90
C GLY A 194 -14.52 2.99 2.16
N LYS A 195 -13.83 3.95 1.53
CA LYS A 195 -12.51 3.70 0.92
C LYS A 195 -11.45 3.45 1.99
N PHE A 196 -11.47 4.22 3.07
CA PHE A 196 -10.59 4.03 4.21
C PHE A 196 -10.78 2.65 4.85
N ASP A 197 -12.02 2.26 5.16
CA ASP A 197 -12.39 0.95 5.72
C ASP A 197 -11.83 -0.19 4.85
N PHE A 198 -12.05 -0.11 3.53
CA PHE A 198 -11.48 -1.07 2.58
C PHE A 198 -9.95 -1.13 2.62
N VAL A 199 -9.27 0.01 2.51
CA VAL A 199 -7.82 0.07 2.44
C VAL A 199 -7.19 -0.43 3.74
N MET A 200 -7.72 -0.04 4.89
CA MET A 200 -7.27 -0.52 6.20
C MET A 200 -7.51 -2.01 6.35
N THR A 201 -8.69 -2.51 5.98
CA THR A 201 -8.98 -3.96 5.98
C THR A 201 -7.97 -4.71 5.12
N ARG A 202 -7.62 -4.18 3.95
CA ARG A 202 -6.63 -4.80 3.07
C ARG A 202 -5.20 -4.69 3.60
N LEU A 203 -4.84 -3.59 4.26
CA LEU A 203 -3.51 -3.37 4.84
C LEU A 203 -3.24 -4.32 6.02
N PHE A 204 -4.27 -4.63 6.81
CA PHE A 204 -4.19 -5.48 8.00
C PHE A 204 -4.66 -6.92 7.77
N SER A 205 -4.80 -7.34 6.51
CA SER A 205 -5.18 -8.72 6.17
C SER A 205 -4.42 -9.27 4.98
N ARG A 206 -4.39 -10.59 4.88
CA ARG A 206 -3.84 -11.32 3.73
C ARG A 206 -4.81 -12.39 3.24
N GLY A 207 -4.69 -12.75 1.95
CA GLY A 207 -5.46 -13.85 1.38
C GLY A 207 -5.06 -15.19 1.98
N ILE A 208 -6.04 -16.05 2.26
CA ILE A 208 -5.83 -17.48 2.55
C ILE A 208 -5.97 -18.26 1.24
N ASP A 209 -7.04 -17.95 0.51
CA ASP A 209 -7.36 -18.42 -0.82
C ASP A 209 -7.91 -17.24 -1.65
N GLU A 210 -8.52 -17.50 -2.81
CA GLU A 210 -9.09 -16.48 -3.69
C GLU A 210 -10.17 -15.62 -2.98
N HIS A 211 -10.97 -16.24 -2.12
CA HIS A 211 -12.21 -15.68 -1.57
C HIS A 211 -12.14 -15.36 -0.07
N ARG A 212 -11.21 -15.95 0.67
CA ARG A 212 -11.02 -15.76 2.12
C ARG A 212 -9.78 -14.98 2.49
N ARG A 213 -9.81 -14.36 3.67
CA ARG A 213 -8.69 -13.60 4.23
C ARG A 213 -8.45 -13.95 5.70
N ARG A 214 -7.25 -13.69 6.21
CA ARG A 214 -6.96 -13.66 7.66
C ARG A 214 -6.38 -12.31 8.04
N VAL A 215 -6.66 -11.88 9.26
CA VAL A 215 -6.00 -10.74 9.90
C VAL A 215 -4.52 -11.07 10.12
N LEU A 216 -3.67 -10.03 10.08
CA LEU A 216 -2.23 -10.16 10.29
C LEU A 216 -1.87 -10.20 11.78
N PHE A 217 -2.59 -9.44 12.60
CA PHE A 217 -2.31 -9.24 14.02
C PHE A 217 -3.52 -9.60 14.87
N GLU A 218 -3.29 -9.91 16.14
CA GLU A 218 -4.40 -9.98 17.10
C GLU A 218 -5.02 -8.59 17.33
N HIS A 219 -6.25 -8.56 17.82
CA HIS A 219 -7.01 -7.32 17.98
C HIS A 219 -6.27 -6.24 18.78
N ALA A 220 -5.67 -6.61 19.91
CA ALA A 220 -4.94 -5.67 20.77
C ALA A 220 -3.68 -5.11 20.09
N GLU A 221 -2.93 -5.96 19.39
CA GLU A 221 -1.74 -5.56 18.63
C GLU A 221 -2.12 -4.63 17.47
N MET A 222 -3.21 -4.96 16.77
CA MET A 222 -3.75 -4.17 15.67
C MET A 222 -4.07 -2.73 16.11
N ILE A 223 -4.65 -2.55 17.30
CA ILE A 223 -4.92 -1.23 17.88
C ILE A 223 -3.61 -0.44 18.08
N GLY A 224 -2.57 -1.09 18.61
CA GLY A 224 -1.25 -0.49 18.78
C GLY A 224 -0.62 -0.06 17.45
N HIS A 225 -0.70 -0.91 16.42
CA HIS A 225 -0.23 -0.58 15.07
C HIS A 225 -1.00 0.59 14.45
N ILE A 226 -2.33 0.60 14.53
CA ILE A 226 -3.17 1.68 13.99
C ILE A 226 -2.87 3.00 14.72
N SER A 227 -2.76 2.97 16.04
CA SER A 227 -2.41 4.14 16.85
C SER A 227 -1.05 4.72 16.46
N THR A 228 -0.06 3.84 16.25
CA THR A 228 1.28 4.24 15.78
C THR A 228 1.22 4.88 14.40
N LEU A 229 0.44 4.32 13.47
CA LEU A 229 0.24 4.91 12.15
C LEU A 229 -0.34 6.32 12.25
N TYR A 230 -1.37 6.52 13.07
CA TYR A 230 -2.02 7.83 13.21
C TYR A 230 -1.09 8.88 13.84
N ASN A 231 -0.32 8.50 14.85
CA ASN A 231 0.69 9.36 15.47
C ASN A 231 1.74 9.80 14.45
N ASN A 232 2.21 8.87 13.60
CA ASN A 232 3.17 9.16 12.55
C ASN A 232 2.61 10.05 11.44
N TRP A 233 1.31 9.92 11.15
CA TRP A 233 0.62 10.77 10.18
C TRP A 233 0.31 12.15 10.71
N SER A 234 0.67 12.44 11.97
CA SER A 234 0.48 13.74 12.63
C SER A 234 -0.94 14.26 12.59
N SER A 235 -1.88 13.33 12.47
CA SER A 235 -3.29 13.65 12.47
C SER A 235 -3.68 14.09 13.88
N ILE A 236 -4.51 15.15 13.98
CA ILE A 236 -5.17 15.49 15.23
C ILE A 236 -5.90 14.22 15.69
N ALA A 237 -5.67 13.81 16.93
CA ALA A 237 -6.42 12.71 17.50
C ALA A 237 -7.89 13.14 17.56
N LEU A 238 -8.73 12.46 16.77
CA LEU A 238 -10.13 12.84 16.64
C LEU A 238 -10.94 12.43 17.89
N HIS A 239 -10.44 11.45 18.67
CA HIS A 239 -11.12 10.81 19.80
C HIS A 239 -10.14 10.37 20.91
N ASP A 240 -9.33 11.29 21.44
CA ASP A 240 -8.36 11.04 22.53
C ASP A 240 -8.88 11.37 23.95
N GLY A 241 -10.12 11.84 24.08
CA GLY A 241 -10.71 12.22 25.37
C GLY A 241 -11.41 11.08 26.11
N GLU A 242 -11.41 11.13 27.45
CA GLU A 242 -12.24 10.26 28.32
C GLU A 242 -13.73 10.32 27.97
N GLU A 243 -14.19 11.45 27.41
CA GLU A 243 -15.59 11.69 27.01
C GLU A 243 -16.05 10.75 25.89
N SER A 244 -15.15 10.36 24.97
CA SER A 244 -15.44 9.46 23.85
C SER A 244 -15.21 7.98 24.17
N ALA A 245 -14.51 7.67 25.27
CA ALA A 245 -14.04 6.31 25.57
C ALA A 245 -15.21 5.31 25.76
N ALA A 246 -16.29 5.74 26.40
CA ALA A 246 -17.48 4.91 26.60
C ALA A 246 -18.20 4.60 25.27
N GLU A 247 -18.25 5.59 24.37
CA GLU A 247 -18.89 5.44 23.05
C GLU A 247 -18.05 4.54 22.14
N VAL A 248 -16.73 4.72 22.14
CA VAL A 248 -15.77 3.85 21.44
C VAL A 248 -15.91 2.40 21.92
N ALA A 249 -15.94 2.17 23.24
CA ALA A 249 -16.12 0.84 23.80
C ALA A 249 -17.48 0.23 23.41
N ALA A 250 -18.56 1.01 23.43
CA ALA A 250 -19.88 0.57 22.99
C ALA A 250 -19.89 0.20 21.50
N ALA A 251 -19.20 0.97 20.65
CA ALA A 251 -19.07 0.68 19.23
C ALA A 251 -18.34 -0.64 18.97
N VAL A 252 -17.23 -0.88 19.68
CA VAL A 252 -16.48 -2.14 19.61
C VAL A 252 -17.35 -3.33 20.04
N VAL A 253 -18.10 -3.20 21.13
CA VAL A 253 -19.04 -4.24 21.59
C VAL A 253 -20.13 -4.50 20.56
N ARG A 254 -20.62 -3.46 19.87
CA ARG A 254 -21.63 -3.60 18.84
C ARG A 254 -21.11 -4.37 17.62
N PHE A 255 -19.88 -4.10 17.16
CA PHE A 255 -19.24 -4.93 16.12
C PHE A 255 -19.11 -6.39 16.56
N LYS A 256 -18.67 -6.64 17.81
CA LYS A 256 -18.56 -8.01 18.37
C LYS A 256 -19.92 -8.73 18.42
N THR A 257 -21.00 -8.00 18.70
CA THR A 257 -22.36 -8.56 18.69
C THR A 257 -22.80 -8.94 17.28
N LEU A 258 -22.64 -8.02 16.32
CA LEU A 258 -23.02 -8.25 14.92
C LEU A 258 -22.25 -9.41 14.30
N ILE A 259 -20.95 -9.56 14.60
CA ILE A 259 -20.18 -10.69 14.11
C ILE A 259 -20.57 -12.01 14.78
N GLY A 260 -20.92 -11.98 16.07
CA GLY A 260 -21.45 -13.15 16.77
C GLY A 260 -22.73 -13.69 16.15
N GLU A 261 -23.60 -12.81 15.62
CA GLU A 261 -24.77 -13.21 14.83
C GLU A 261 -24.36 -13.89 13.51
N ALA A 262 -23.33 -13.38 12.82
CA ALA A 262 -22.82 -14.00 11.59
C ALA A 262 -22.26 -15.41 11.85
N ASP A 263 -21.50 -15.58 12.93
CA ASP A 263 -20.90 -16.88 13.28
C ASP A 263 -21.97 -17.94 13.58
N GLN A 264 -23.12 -17.53 14.12
CA GLN A 264 -24.23 -18.40 14.48
C GLN A 264 -25.14 -18.78 13.30
N ALA A 265 -25.08 -18.05 12.19
CA ALA A 265 -25.86 -18.35 10.99
C ALA A 265 -25.45 -19.71 10.42
N GLU A 266 -26.37 -20.65 10.22
CA GLU A 266 -26.07 -21.99 9.70
C GLU A 266 -26.22 -22.08 8.18
N ARG A 267 -26.97 -21.14 7.60
CA ARG A 267 -27.26 -21.08 6.16
C ARG A 267 -27.01 -19.68 5.64
N PHE A 268 -26.67 -19.58 4.36
CA PHE A 268 -26.52 -18.29 3.71
C PHE A 268 -27.82 -17.47 3.76
N GLY A 269 -28.98 -18.13 3.63
CA GLY A 269 -30.28 -17.49 3.84
C GLY A 269 -30.46 -16.80 5.20
N ASP A 270 -29.86 -17.32 6.28
CA ASP A 270 -29.99 -16.75 7.62
C ASP A 270 -29.35 -15.35 7.69
N LEU A 271 -28.22 -15.14 6.99
CA LEU A 271 -27.55 -13.84 6.92
C LEU A 271 -28.40 -12.80 6.16
N ILE A 272 -29.11 -13.25 5.13
CA ILE A 272 -29.98 -12.40 4.30
C ILE A 272 -31.29 -12.07 5.04
N GLU A 273 -31.92 -13.07 5.67
CA GLU A 273 -33.16 -12.89 6.43
C GLU A 273 -32.96 -12.00 7.66
N ALA A 274 -31.78 -12.08 8.31
CA ALA A 274 -31.40 -11.21 9.42
C ALA A 274 -30.98 -9.79 8.98
N ASP A 275 -30.95 -9.52 7.67
CA ASP A 275 -30.48 -8.28 7.03
C ASP A 275 -29.11 -7.82 7.57
N LEU A 276 -28.23 -8.79 7.86
CA LEU A 276 -27.04 -8.52 8.67
C LEU A 276 -26.05 -7.60 7.96
N PHE A 277 -25.92 -7.73 6.64
CA PHE A 277 -25.02 -6.89 5.84
C PHE A 277 -25.46 -5.41 5.85
N ASN A 278 -26.76 -5.13 5.74
CA ASN A 278 -27.26 -3.76 5.83
C ASN A 278 -27.11 -3.20 7.24
N ARG A 279 -27.42 -3.98 8.27
CA ARG A 279 -27.23 -3.55 9.67
C ARG A 279 -25.78 -3.20 9.97
N ILE A 280 -24.82 -3.96 9.47
CA ILE A 280 -23.39 -3.65 9.60
C ILE A 280 -23.02 -2.39 8.81
N ARG A 281 -23.52 -2.25 7.57
CA ARG A 281 -23.30 -1.06 6.74
C ARG A 281 -23.85 0.21 7.41
N GLU A 282 -25.09 0.17 7.87
CA GLU A 282 -25.78 1.28 8.55
C GLU A 282 -25.07 1.62 9.85
N PHE A 283 -24.67 0.63 10.64
CA PHE A 283 -23.91 0.88 11.85
C PHE A 283 -22.57 1.58 11.57
N LYS A 284 -21.86 1.20 10.50
CA LYS A 284 -20.64 1.91 10.08
C LYS A 284 -20.89 3.35 9.65
N GLU A 285 -22.04 3.64 9.04
CA GLU A 285 -22.46 4.99 8.67
C GLU A 285 -22.85 5.81 9.92
N GLU A 286 -23.53 5.20 10.89
CA GLU A 286 -23.93 5.83 12.16
C GLU A 286 -22.74 6.28 13.01
N LEU A 287 -21.59 5.59 12.93
CA LEU A 287 -20.37 5.96 13.66
C LEU A 287 -19.78 7.30 13.23
N GLY A 288 -20.03 7.76 12.00
CA GLY A 288 -19.44 8.99 11.49
C GLY A 288 -17.91 9.03 11.63
N GLU A 289 -17.37 10.13 12.13
CA GLU A 289 -15.93 10.30 12.38
C GLU A 289 -15.38 9.40 13.50
N MET A 290 -16.23 8.84 14.37
CA MET A 290 -15.82 7.86 15.40
C MET A 290 -15.25 6.59 14.79
N PHE A 291 -15.58 6.30 13.53
CA PHE A 291 -14.99 5.18 12.79
C PHE A 291 -13.45 5.23 12.80
N TYR A 292 -12.86 6.44 12.80
CA TYR A 292 -11.41 6.64 12.81
C TYR A 292 -10.76 6.50 14.19
N ALA A 293 -11.48 6.12 15.24
CA ALA A 293 -10.85 5.70 16.49
C ALA A 293 -10.11 4.36 16.25
N PRO A 294 -8.86 4.18 16.73
CA PRO A 294 -8.07 2.98 16.49
C PRO A 294 -8.82 1.68 16.85
N ASP A 295 -9.45 1.64 18.02
CA ASP A 295 -10.25 0.52 18.52
C ASP A 295 -11.43 0.18 17.61
N VAL A 296 -12.13 1.21 17.13
CA VAL A 296 -13.29 1.07 16.25
C VAL A 296 -12.85 0.58 14.88
N THR A 297 -11.77 1.13 14.33
CA THR A 297 -11.18 0.67 13.06
C THR A 297 -10.72 -0.79 13.17
N ALA A 298 -10.03 -1.17 14.26
CA ALA A 298 -9.61 -2.56 14.48
C ALA A 298 -10.82 -3.52 14.55
N ALA A 299 -11.86 -3.14 15.30
CA ALA A 299 -13.09 -3.95 15.40
C ALA A 299 -13.83 -4.05 14.05
N ALA A 300 -13.83 -2.99 13.25
CA ALA A 300 -14.38 -3.00 11.90
C ALA A 300 -13.58 -3.92 10.97
N ILE A 301 -12.25 -3.91 11.02
CA ILE A 301 -11.39 -4.81 10.23
C ILE A 301 -11.70 -6.27 10.60
N ASP A 302 -11.75 -6.61 11.88
CA ASP A 302 -12.11 -7.96 12.33
C ASP A 302 -13.51 -8.37 11.85
N CYS A 303 -14.48 -7.48 11.98
CA CYS A 303 -15.84 -7.70 11.51
C CYS A 303 -15.87 -7.97 10.00
N ASN A 304 -15.15 -7.20 9.20
CA ASN A 304 -15.09 -7.31 7.75
C ASN A 304 -14.58 -8.67 7.29
N ILE A 305 -13.44 -9.08 7.86
CA ILE A 305 -12.76 -10.33 7.49
C ILE A 305 -13.63 -11.52 7.88
N ARG A 306 -14.15 -11.53 9.10
CA ARG A 306 -14.96 -12.65 9.59
C ARG A 306 -16.30 -12.76 8.87
N LEU A 307 -16.98 -11.63 8.63
CA LEU A 307 -18.24 -11.59 7.87
C LEU A 307 -18.02 -12.07 6.43
N GLY A 308 -16.97 -11.57 5.77
CA GLY A 308 -16.63 -11.97 4.40
C GLY A 308 -16.32 -13.46 4.28
N ASN A 309 -15.50 -14.00 5.18
CA ASN A 309 -15.20 -15.43 5.21
C ASN A 309 -16.46 -16.26 5.48
N ARG A 310 -17.29 -15.87 6.45
CA ARG A 310 -18.52 -16.58 6.79
C ARG A 310 -19.50 -16.60 5.63
N TYR A 311 -19.62 -15.49 4.89
CA TYR A 311 -20.41 -15.43 3.67
C TYR A 311 -19.91 -16.45 2.63
N VAL A 312 -18.60 -16.50 2.38
CA VAL A 312 -18.00 -17.47 1.45
C VAL A 312 -18.28 -18.91 1.89
N ASP A 313 -18.05 -19.23 3.17
CA ASP A 313 -18.29 -20.57 3.73
C ASP A 313 -19.74 -21.04 3.52
N LEU A 314 -20.70 -20.16 3.83
CA LEU A 314 -22.13 -20.49 3.74
C LEU A 314 -22.61 -20.59 2.28
N VAL A 315 -22.06 -19.79 1.37
CA VAL A 315 -22.35 -19.88 -0.07
C VAL A 315 -21.80 -21.19 -0.64
N GLU A 316 -20.56 -21.57 -0.29
CA GLU A 316 -19.98 -22.84 -0.69
C GLU A 316 -20.79 -24.03 -0.15
N GLN A 317 -21.17 -23.99 1.13
CA GLN A 317 -22.00 -25.02 1.74
C GLN A 317 -23.39 -25.13 1.10
N GLU A 318 -24.08 -24.02 0.85
CA GLU A 318 -25.39 -24.05 0.18
C GLU A 318 -25.26 -24.54 -1.26
N ARG A 319 -24.14 -24.23 -1.94
CA ARG A 319 -23.85 -24.69 -3.31
C ARG A 319 -23.71 -26.20 -3.36
N GLU A 320 -23.04 -26.81 -2.39
CA GLU A 320 -22.93 -28.27 -2.27
C GLU A 320 -24.30 -28.94 -2.05
N LEU A 321 -25.21 -28.29 -1.31
CA LEU A 321 -26.51 -28.85 -0.95
C LEU A 321 -27.59 -28.66 -2.03
N SER A 322 -27.65 -27.46 -2.64
CA SER A 322 -28.77 -27.03 -3.48
C SER A 322 -28.39 -26.77 -4.94
N GLY A 323 -27.09 -26.75 -5.25
CA GLY A 323 -26.56 -26.42 -6.57
C GLY A 323 -26.54 -24.91 -6.87
N ALA A 324 -25.60 -24.51 -7.73
CA ALA A 324 -25.36 -23.09 -8.05
C ALA A 324 -26.56 -22.36 -8.66
N ALA A 325 -27.28 -23.01 -9.60
CA ALA A 325 -28.42 -22.39 -10.29
C ALA A 325 -29.55 -22.00 -9.33
N THR A 326 -29.81 -22.81 -8.31
CA THR A 326 -30.85 -22.54 -7.29
C THR A 326 -30.50 -21.32 -6.45
N ILE A 327 -29.22 -21.16 -6.10
CA ILE A 327 -28.74 -20.01 -5.31
C ILE A 327 -28.78 -18.74 -6.16
N GLU A 328 -28.36 -18.81 -7.42
CA GLU A 328 -28.43 -17.69 -8.36
C GLU A 328 -29.87 -17.25 -8.61
N GLU A 329 -30.81 -18.19 -8.78
CA GLU A 329 -32.23 -17.88 -8.94
C GLU A 329 -32.81 -17.23 -7.67
N LYS A 330 -32.42 -17.72 -6.50
CA LYS A 330 -32.98 -17.26 -5.21
C LYS A 330 -32.44 -15.90 -4.76
N TYR A 331 -31.14 -15.66 -4.94
CA TYR A 331 -30.47 -14.48 -4.35
C TYR A 331 -29.89 -13.53 -5.40
N GLY A 332 -29.52 -14.03 -6.58
CA GLY A 332 -29.03 -13.24 -7.72
C GLY A 332 -27.96 -12.20 -7.36
N TYR A 333 -27.88 -11.12 -8.15
CA TYR A 333 -26.93 -10.02 -7.94
C TYR A 333 -27.39 -8.98 -6.91
N SER A 334 -28.51 -9.21 -6.25
CA SER A 334 -29.20 -8.17 -5.46
C SER A 334 -28.38 -7.71 -4.24
N PHE A 335 -27.44 -8.56 -3.79
CA PHE A 335 -26.72 -8.36 -2.54
C PHE A 335 -25.23 -8.05 -2.71
N ASP A 336 -24.66 -8.24 -3.90
CA ASP A 336 -23.21 -8.13 -4.14
C ASP A 336 -22.61 -6.82 -3.62
N GLN A 337 -23.26 -5.69 -3.91
CA GLN A 337 -22.76 -4.38 -3.50
C GLN A 337 -22.84 -4.18 -1.97
N ILE A 338 -23.93 -4.65 -1.36
CA ILE A 338 -24.18 -4.52 0.08
C ILE A 338 -23.21 -5.42 0.85
N VAL A 339 -23.10 -6.69 0.45
CA VAL A 339 -22.14 -7.66 1.01
C VAL A 339 -20.72 -7.14 0.89
N SER A 340 -20.34 -6.68 -0.31
CA SER A 340 -18.98 -6.20 -0.54
C SER A 340 -18.65 -4.94 0.27
N ASN A 341 -19.63 -4.06 0.50
CA ASN A 341 -19.45 -2.88 1.34
C ASN A 341 -19.38 -3.23 2.83
N ALA A 342 -20.21 -4.17 3.28
CA ALA A 342 -20.19 -4.63 4.67
C ALA A 342 -18.87 -5.35 5.00
N ALA A 343 -18.39 -6.21 4.10
CA ALA A 343 -17.19 -7.04 4.30
C ALA A 343 -15.87 -6.38 3.88
N GLY A 344 -15.89 -5.18 3.29
CA GLY A 344 -14.66 -4.52 2.84
C GLY A 344 -13.86 -5.34 1.80
N LYS A 345 -14.52 -6.12 0.95
CA LYS A 345 -13.92 -6.99 -0.08
C LYS A 345 -14.86 -7.12 -1.28
N THR A 346 -14.37 -7.27 -2.51
CA THR A 346 -15.26 -7.56 -3.65
C THR A 346 -15.73 -9.01 -3.51
N LEU A 347 -17.01 -9.17 -3.27
CA LEU A 347 -17.69 -10.46 -3.15
C LEU A 347 -18.85 -10.45 -4.12
N LEU A 348 -18.68 -11.13 -5.25
CA LEU A 348 -19.70 -11.30 -6.26
C LEU A 348 -20.21 -12.74 -6.15
N LEU A 349 -21.51 -12.90 -5.89
CA LEU A 349 -22.11 -14.22 -5.71
C LEU A 349 -21.85 -15.12 -6.93
N VAL A 350 -21.94 -14.56 -8.14
CA VAL A 350 -21.73 -15.31 -9.38
C VAL A 350 -20.30 -15.84 -9.52
N ASP A 351 -19.30 -15.08 -9.08
CA ASP A 351 -17.90 -15.54 -9.13
C ASP A 351 -17.71 -16.71 -8.15
N LEU A 352 -18.27 -16.62 -6.95
CA LEU A 352 -18.24 -17.71 -5.96
C LEU A 352 -18.95 -18.98 -6.47
N LEU A 353 -20.07 -18.82 -7.18
CA LEU A 353 -20.84 -19.95 -7.71
C LEU A 353 -20.16 -20.61 -8.92
N ARG A 354 -19.33 -19.87 -9.68
CA ARG A 354 -18.64 -20.34 -10.88
C ARG A 354 -17.39 -21.20 -10.60
N ASN A 355 -16.85 -21.20 -9.38
CA ASN A 355 -15.58 -21.85 -9.08
C ASN A 355 -15.56 -23.36 -9.41
N GLY A 356 -14.91 -23.70 -10.54
CA GLY A 356 -14.71 -25.06 -11.08
C GLY A 356 -14.40 -25.13 -12.59
N GLU A 357 -14.78 -24.12 -13.38
CA GLU A 357 -14.36 -24.01 -14.80
C GLU A 357 -13.31 -22.91 -14.95
N GLU A 358 -12.16 -23.25 -15.52
CA GLU A 358 -11.09 -22.29 -15.83
C GLU A 358 -11.66 -21.11 -16.62
N ILE A 359 -11.53 -19.91 -16.05
CA ILE A 359 -11.89 -18.66 -16.71
C ILE A 359 -10.82 -18.40 -17.79
N GLU A 360 -11.06 -18.85 -19.03
CA GLU A 360 -10.58 -18.08 -20.18
C GLU A 360 -11.26 -16.71 -20.09
N ASP A 361 -10.50 -15.62 -20.24
CA ASP A 361 -10.94 -14.22 -20.23
C ASP A 361 -12.16 -13.99 -21.16
N VAL A 362 -13.36 -14.31 -20.70
CA VAL A 362 -14.60 -13.84 -21.29
C VAL A 362 -14.78 -12.44 -20.75
N VAL A 363 -14.30 -11.48 -21.52
CA VAL A 363 -14.64 -10.06 -21.40
C VAL A 363 -16.15 -9.96 -21.23
N GLU A 364 -16.57 -9.77 -19.98
CA GLU A 364 -17.96 -9.75 -19.59
C GLU A 364 -18.62 -8.56 -20.30
N ALA A 365 -19.56 -8.86 -21.19
CA ALA A 365 -20.33 -7.86 -21.91
C ALA A 365 -21.22 -7.12 -20.91
N ARG A 366 -20.69 -6.00 -20.39
CA ARG A 366 -21.43 -5.03 -19.57
C ARG A 366 -22.79 -4.71 -20.20
N PRO A 367 -23.87 -4.62 -19.40
CA PRO A 367 -25.14 -4.09 -19.88
C PRO A 367 -24.92 -2.66 -20.38
N GLN A 368 -25.20 -2.42 -21.66
CA GLN A 368 -25.19 -1.06 -22.20
C GLN A 368 -26.24 -0.23 -21.46
N ALA A 369 -25.77 0.73 -20.66
CA ALA A 369 -26.61 1.79 -20.13
C ALA A 369 -27.25 2.53 -21.32
N LYS A 370 -28.55 2.32 -21.51
CA LYS A 370 -29.33 3.11 -22.48
C LYS A 370 -29.31 4.57 -22.02
N PRO A 371 -28.90 5.53 -22.88
CA PRO A 371 -28.98 6.94 -22.53
C PRO A 371 -30.45 7.35 -22.35
N ALA A 372 -30.68 8.19 -21.34
CA ALA A 372 -31.98 8.71 -20.95
C ALA A 372 -32.74 9.32 -22.13
N ALA A 373 -33.94 8.80 -22.38
CA ALA A 373 -34.85 9.30 -23.40
C ALA A 373 -35.55 10.60 -22.94
N LYS A 374 -35.50 11.64 -23.77
CA LYS A 374 -36.43 12.79 -23.74
C LYS A 374 -37.69 12.47 -24.58
N PRO A 375 -38.81 13.18 -24.35
CA PRO A 375 -40.13 12.55 -24.31
C PRO A 375 -40.86 12.44 -25.66
N ALA A 376 -41.73 11.42 -25.67
CA ALA A 376 -42.82 11.05 -26.55
C ALA A 376 -43.24 11.99 -27.71
N ARG A 377 -43.26 11.40 -28.91
CA ARG A 377 -44.28 11.67 -29.94
C ARG A 377 -44.90 10.36 -30.38
N ARG A 378 -46.22 10.23 -30.18
CA ARG A 378 -47.08 9.11 -30.59
C ARG A 378 -47.12 9.01 -32.13
N ALA A 379 -47.12 7.81 -32.69
CA ALA A 379 -48.34 7.10 -33.11
C ALA A 379 -48.07 5.92 -34.08
N HIS A 380 -48.98 4.95 -33.98
CA HIS A 380 -49.34 3.88 -34.92
C HIS A 380 -48.53 2.58 -35.01
N THR A 381 -49.05 1.61 -34.26
CA THR A 381 -49.06 0.16 -34.52
C THR A 381 -49.52 -0.20 -35.93
N GLN A 382 -48.83 -1.17 -36.56
CA GLN A 382 -49.47 -2.29 -37.24
C GLN A 382 -48.51 -3.50 -37.28
N ALA A 383 -49.04 -4.64 -36.86
CA ALA A 383 -48.40 -5.95 -36.88
C ALA A 383 -48.47 -6.56 -38.29
N ALA A 384 -47.42 -7.27 -38.71
CA ALA A 384 -47.55 -8.39 -39.65
C ALA A 384 -46.28 -9.27 -39.59
N ASP A 385 -46.50 -10.50 -39.17
CA ASP A 385 -45.62 -11.65 -39.39
C ASP A 385 -45.21 -11.79 -40.86
N LYS A 386 -43.92 -12.10 -41.09
CA LYS A 386 -43.49 -13.00 -42.18
C LYS A 386 -42.02 -13.40 -42.02
N LYS A 387 -41.84 -14.69 -41.74
CA LYS A 387 -40.60 -15.45 -41.93
C LYS A 387 -39.94 -15.10 -43.28
N ARG A 388 -38.66 -14.73 -43.28
CA ARG A 388 -37.81 -14.75 -44.48
C ARG A 388 -36.40 -15.21 -44.15
N ALA A 389 -35.89 -15.98 -45.10
CA ALA A 389 -34.72 -16.81 -45.05
C ALA A 389 -33.41 -16.03 -44.93
N PHE A 390 -32.44 -16.68 -44.29
CA PHE A 390 -31.04 -16.34 -44.26
C PHE A 390 -30.45 -16.32 -45.68
N SER A 391 -29.98 -15.15 -46.12
CA SER A 391 -29.03 -15.02 -47.22
C SER A 391 -27.85 -14.19 -46.73
N PHE A 392 -26.69 -14.81 -46.59
CA PHE A 392 -25.43 -14.13 -46.26
C PHE A 392 -24.98 -13.28 -47.46
N ASN A 393 -25.13 -11.96 -47.36
CA ASN A 393 -24.47 -11.00 -48.23
C ASN A 393 -23.15 -10.55 -47.58
N LEU A 394 -22.10 -11.35 -47.74
CA LEU A 394 -20.72 -10.91 -47.56
C LEU A 394 -20.34 -10.05 -48.77
N PHE A 395 -20.63 -8.74 -48.74
CA PHE A 395 -19.89 -7.65 -49.42
C PHE A 395 -20.62 -6.30 -49.23
N GLY A 396 -21.06 -6.04 -48.00
CA GLY A 396 -21.66 -4.76 -47.58
C GLY A 396 -20.74 -3.90 -46.71
N VAL A 397 -19.41 -4.05 -46.81
CA VAL A 397 -18.49 -3.25 -45.99
C VAL A 397 -18.31 -1.88 -46.63
N ASN A 398 -18.63 -0.84 -45.86
CA ASN A 398 -18.43 0.55 -46.26
C ASN A 398 -16.95 0.77 -46.62
N ARG A 399 -16.68 1.22 -47.85
CA ARG A 399 -15.33 1.43 -48.39
C ARG A 399 -14.47 2.35 -47.50
N TRP A 400 -15.11 3.26 -46.78
CA TRP A 400 -14.43 4.13 -45.81
C TRP A 400 -13.94 3.39 -44.57
N LEU A 401 -14.69 2.41 -44.06
CA LEU A 401 -14.25 1.60 -42.92
C LEU A 401 -13.07 0.72 -43.28
N LEU A 402 -13.06 0.17 -44.50
CA LEU A 402 -11.94 -0.64 -44.99
C LEU A 402 -10.68 0.20 -45.20
N ALA A 403 -10.82 1.44 -45.68
CA ALA A 403 -9.70 2.38 -45.80
C ALA A 403 -9.12 2.76 -44.43
N ILE A 404 -9.96 3.03 -43.43
CA ILE A 404 -9.50 3.33 -42.06
C ILE A 404 -8.75 2.14 -41.47
N LEU A 405 -9.28 0.92 -41.62
CA LEU A 405 -8.64 -0.30 -41.13
C LEU A 405 -7.23 -0.49 -41.71
N VAL A 406 -7.07 -0.26 -43.02
CA VAL A 406 -5.77 -0.37 -43.69
C VAL A 406 -4.78 0.69 -43.19
N ILE A 407 -5.24 1.92 -42.96
CA ILE A 407 -4.40 3.01 -42.42
C ILE A 407 -3.96 2.68 -40.99
N THR A 408 -4.87 2.17 -40.15
CA THR A 408 -4.55 1.78 -38.77
C THR A 408 -3.53 0.66 -38.74
N ALA A 409 -3.67 -0.36 -39.60
CA ALA A 409 -2.69 -1.44 -39.72
C ALA A 409 -1.30 -0.92 -40.14
N PHE A 410 -1.25 0.04 -41.07
CA PHE A 410 0.01 0.65 -41.51
C PHE A 410 0.68 1.50 -40.42
N LEU A 411 -0.10 2.26 -39.65
CA LEU A 411 0.40 3.06 -38.53
C LEU A 411 0.97 2.16 -37.42
N SER A 412 0.28 1.08 -37.07
CA SER A 412 0.77 0.11 -36.08
C SER A 412 2.05 -0.58 -36.54
N GLY A 413 2.15 -0.96 -37.82
CA GLY A 413 3.39 -1.51 -38.39
C GLY A 413 4.54 -0.50 -38.38
N GLY A 414 4.26 0.78 -38.65
CA GLY A 414 5.25 1.86 -38.59
C GLY A 414 5.81 2.10 -37.18
N VAL A 415 4.95 2.05 -36.16
CA VAL A 415 5.38 2.17 -34.74
C VAL A 415 6.25 0.99 -34.33
N TYR A 416 5.91 -0.23 -34.75
CA TYR A 416 6.69 -1.43 -34.45
C TYR A 416 8.12 -1.33 -35.03
N VAL A 417 8.25 -0.97 -36.31
CA VAL A 417 9.56 -0.82 -36.97
C VAL A 417 10.35 0.35 -36.38
N TRP A 418 9.67 1.44 -35.99
CA TRP A 418 10.33 2.58 -35.34
C TRP A 418 10.87 2.22 -33.95
N ALA A 419 10.09 1.51 -33.14
CA ALA A 419 10.53 1.02 -31.83
C ALA A 419 11.74 0.08 -31.95
N GLU A 420 11.72 -0.84 -32.92
CA GLU A 420 12.81 -1.80 -33.13
C GLU A 420 14.11 -1.13 -33.61
N LYS A 421 14.02 -0.10 -34.47
CA LYS A 421 15.20 0.58 -35.01
C LYS A 421 15.75 1.74 -34.19
N PHE A 422 14.93 2.41 -33.38
CA PHE A 422 15.35 3.62 -32.66
C PHE A 422 15.39 3.49 -31.13
N ALA A 423 14.79 2.47 -30.53
CA ALA A 423 14.87 2.24 -29.08
C ALA A 423 16.16 1.52 -28.63
N GLY A 424 17.06 1.16 -29.57
CA GLY A 424 18.29 0.44 -29.30
C GLY A 424 19.45 1.25 -28.71
N THR A 425 19.26 2.48 -28.24
CA THR A 425 20.35 3.27 -27.64
C THR A 425 20.02 3.69 -26.20
N SER A 426 20.75 3.05 -25.27
CA SER A 426 21.07 3.46 -23.89
C SER A 426 19.96 3.42 -22.82
N SER A 427 19.77 2.23 -22.25
CA SER A 427 19.66 2.08 -20.80
C SER A 427 20.35 0.78 -20.39
N SER A 428 21.69 0.77 -20.36
CA SER A 428 22.40 -0.29 -19.64
C SER A 428 22.06 -0.12 -18.16
N MET A 429 21.18 -0.99 -17.67
CA MET A 429 20.94 -1.19 -16.25
C MET A 429 22.30 -1.28 -15.56
N ILE A 430 22.64 -0.31 -14.71
CA ILE A 430 23.95 -0.22 -14.06
C ILE A 430 24.00 -1.29 -12.99
N THR A 431 24.35 -2.51 -13.39
CA THR A 431 24.55 -3.64 -12.49
C THR A 431 25.85 -3.41 -11.74
N ALA A 432 25.76 -3.21 -10.42
CA ALA A 432 26.94 -3.10 -9.55
C ALA A 432 27.79 -4.37 -9.67
N LYS A 433 29.09 -4.23 -9.98
CA LYS A 433 30.03 -5.35 -10.07
C LYS A 433 30.73 -5.54 -8.73
N GLU A 434 30.91 -6.78 -8.31
CA GLU A 434 31.71 -7.09 -7.12
C GLU A 434 33.19 -6.81 -7.39
N LEU A 435 33.88 -6.18 -6.43
CA LEU A 435 35.29 -5.80 -6.53
C LEU A 435 36.11 -6.66 -5.59
N ASP A 436 36.95 -7.53 -6.15
CA ASP A 436 37.90 -8.33 -5.35
C ASP A 436 38.94 -7.43 -4.69
N ILE A 437 39.01 -7.48 -3.36
CA ILE A 437 40.02 -6.79 -2.54
C ILE A 437 41.16 -7.76 -2.25
N ASN A 438 42.24 -7.64 -3.03
CA ASN A 438 43.44 -8.46 -2.89
C ASN A 438 44.49 -7.83 -1.96
N ASP A 439 44.31 -6.56 -1.59
CA ASP A 439 45.19 -5.86 -0.66
C ASP A 439 44.82 -6.24 0.78
N ALA A 440 45.76 -6.88 1.49
CA ALA A 440 45.54 -7.38 2.84
C ALA A 440 45.19 -6.27 3.85
N ASP A 441 45.73 -5.08 3.64
CA ASP A 441 45.53 -3.96 4.54
C ASP A 441 44.15 -3.30 4.31
N VAL A 442 43.66 -3.27 3.06
CA VAL A 442 42.30 -2.80 2.73
C VAL A 442 41.23 -3.83 3.11
N ARG A 443 41.57 -5.12 3.11
CA ARG A 443 40.65 -6.19 3.49
C ARG A 443 40.44 -6.27 5.00
N GLN A 444 41.35 -5.73 5.80
CA GLN A 444 41.29 -5.80 7.27
C GLN A 444 40.01 -5.16 7.84
N HIS A 445 39.51 -4.08 7.23
CA HIS A 445 38.35 -3.36 7.73
C HIS A 445 37.21 -3.22 6.70
N ILE A 446 37.33 -3.82 5.51
CA ILE A 446 36.25 -3.88 4.52
C ILE A 446 35.78 -5.33 4.37
N LEU A 447 34.49 -5.56 4.62
CA LEU A 447 33.84 -6.85 4.50
C LEU A 447 33.59 -7.22 3.03
N LYS A 448 33.01 -6.29 2.25
CA LYS A 448 32.69 -6.46 0.82
C LYS A 448 32.82 -5.12 0.10
N ALA A 449 33.24 -5.14 -1.17
CA ALA A 449 33.23 -3.94 -2.01
C ALA A 449 32.49 -4.18 -3.35
N ARG A 450 31.75 -3.17 -3.78
CA ARG A 450 31.06 -3.14 -5.07
C ARG A 450 31.42 -1.88 -5.82
N THR A 451 31.37 -1.91 -7.13
CA THR A 451 31.65 -0.75 -7.98
C THR A 451 30.44 -0.37 -8.80
N THR A 452 30.27 0.93 -8.98
CA THR A 452 29.23 1.52 -9.83
C THR A 452 29.83 2.76 -10.49
N ASN A 453 29.93 2.75 -11.81
CA ASN A 453 30.60 3.80 -12.58
C ASN A 453 32.03 4.05 -12.07
N GLU A 454 32.27 5.24 -11.49
CA GLU A 454 33.58 5.68 -10.99
C GLU A 454 33.71 5.58 -9.46
N THR A 455 32.75 4.95 -8.78
CA THR A 455 32.70 4.88 -7.29
C THR A 455 32.81 3.45 -6.79
N VAL A 456 33.69 3.25 -5.80
CA VAL A 456 33.79 2.04 -4.99
C VAL A 456 32.94 2.22 -3.73
N TYR A 457 32.03 1.30 -3.48
CA TYR A 457 31.26 1.19 -2.25
C TYR A 457 31.81 0.06 -1.41
N GLY A 458 32.37 0.37 -0.23
CA GLY A 458 32.92 -0.62 0.69
C GLY A 458 32.07 -0.73 1.95
N VAL A 459 31.61 -1.92 2.30
CA VAL A 459 30.95 -2.17 3.60
C VAL A 459 32.04 -2.42 4.63
N ILE A 460 32.13 -1.57 5.65
CA ILE A 460 33.16 -1.65 6.68
C ILE A 460 32.80 -2.63 7.81
N GLN A 461 33.81 -3.16 8.49
CA GLN A 461 33.65 -3.95 9.71
C GLN A 461 33.60 -3.05 10.96
N PRO A 462 33.05 -3.51 12.10
CA PRO A 462 33.05 -2.78 13.38
C PRO A 462 34.45 -2.36 13.86
N THR A 463 35.50 -3.03 13.37
CA THR A 463 36.91 -2.71 13.65
C THR A 463 37.34 -1.35 13.08
N PHE A 464 36.62 -0.79 12.10
CA PHE A 464 36.84 0.58 11.62
C PHE A 464 36.27 1.61 12.60
N GLU A 465 35.12 1.32 13.23
CA GLU A 465 34.43 2.27 14.12
C GLU A 465 35.22 2.52 15.41
N SER A 466 35.95 1.52 15.89
CA SER A 466 36.82 1.61 17.08
C SER A 466 38.14 2.34 16.84
N MET A 467 38.43 2.79 15.62
CA MET A 467 39.60 3.62 15.33
C MET A 467 39.36 5.09 15.71
N ASP A 468 40.44 5.76 16.11
CA ASP A 468 40.46 7.23 16.19
C ASP A 468 40.34 7.88 14.79
N ASP A 469 39.92 9.14 14.76
CA ASP A 469 39.64 9.86 13.52
C ASP A 469 40.85 9.99 12.60
N ASP A 470 42.07 10.12 13.14
CA ASP A 470 43.28 10.22 12.33
C ASP A 470 43.58 8.90 11.62
N ARG A 471 43.41 7.76 12.32
CA ARG A 471 43.50 6.43 11.71
C ARG A 471 42.40 6.18 10.68
N LYS A 472 41.17 6.62 10.95
CA LYS A 472 40.06 6.52 9.99
C LYS A 472 40.37 7.30 8.70
N LYS A 473 40.88 8.52 8.81
CA LYS A 473 41.29 9.33 7.63
C LYS A 473 42.40 8.65 6.84
N ALA A 474 43.45 8.18 7.51
CA ALA A 474 44.56 7.49 6.86
C ALA A 474 44.09 6.21 6.15
N TYR A 475 43.17 5.46 6.78
CA TYR A 475 42.58 4.27 6.18
C TYR A 475 41.76 4.60 4.93
N VAL A 476 40.87 5.59 4.99
CA VAL A 476 40.05 6.01 3.84
C VAL A 476 40.91 6.46 2.66
N GLN A 477 42.02 7.17 2.92
CA GLN A 477 42.98 7.53 1.87
C GLN A 477 43.64 6.30 1.23
N LYS A 478 43.95 5.29 2.02
CA LYS A 478 44.51 4.02 1.52
C LYS A 478 43.51 3.26 0.65
N VAL A 479 42.23 3.22 1.05
CA VAL A 479 41.16 2.62 0.23
C VAL A 479 40.97 3.41 -1.07
N LEU A 480 41.06 4.75 -1.03
CA LEU A 480 41.00 5.57 -2.23
C LEU A 480 42.19 5.29 -3.17
N ALA A 481 43.42 5.19 -2.66
CA ALA A 481 44.58 4.86 -3.47
C ALA A 481 44.42 3.49 -4.16
N PHE A 482 43.92 2.49 -3.43
CA PHE A 482 43.58 1.18 -4.00
C PHE A 482 42.48 1.28 -5.07
N ALA A 483 41.44 2.09 -4.85
CA ALA A 483 40.38 2.31 -5.82
C ALA A 483 40.90 3.00 -7.09
N GLN A 484 41.80 3.97 -6.95
CA GLN A 484 42.43 4.70 -8.04
C GLN A 484 43.35 3.82 -8.89
N ASP A 485 44.11 2.90 -8.27
CA ASP A 485 44.91 1.89 -8.99
C ASP A 485 44.04 1.02 -9.91
N LYS A 486 42.77 0.81 -9.54
CA LYS A 486 41.78 0.06 -10.32
C LYS A 486 40.91 0.94 -11.24
N GLY A 487 41.23 2.23 -11.39
CA GLY A 487 40.56 3.15 -12.31
C GLY A 487 39.30 3.83 -11.75
N TYR A 488 39.05 3.75 -10.44
CA TYR A 488 37.93 4.43 -9.79
C TYR A 488 38.36 5.76 -9.18
N LYS A 489 37.48 6.75 -9.16
CA LYS A 489 37.79 8.11 -8.68
C LYS A 489 37.30 8.38 -7.27
N LYS A 490 36.33 7.60 -6.78
CA LYS A 490 35.61 7.86 -5.54
C LYS A 490 35.48 6.61 -4.69
N VAL A 491 35.49 6.79 -3.38
CA VAL A 491 35.20 5.76 -2.39
C VAL A 491 34.10 6.25 -1.46
N ASN A 492 33.10 5.41 -1.23
CA ASN A 492 32.06 5.60 -0.22
C ASN A 492 32.06 4.36 0.70
N LEU A 493 32.38 4.55 1.97
CA LEU A 493 32.39 3.51 2.98
C LEU A 493 31.06 3.54 3.74
N LEU A 494 30.42 2.38 3.84
CA LEU A 494 29.12 2.19 4.47
C LEU A 494 29.28 1.28 5.70
N ASN A 495 28.57 1.57 6.79
CA ASN A 495 28.45 0.62 7.90
C ASN A 495 27.53 -0.56 7.54
N GLU A 496 27.36 -1.51 8.47
CA GLU A 496 26.49 -2.68 8.27
C GLU A 496 25.01 -2.31 8.06
N GLN A 497 24.60 -1.11 8.49
CA GLN A 497 23.25 -0.55 8.31
C GLN A 497 23.09 0.17 6.95
N GLY A 498 24.13 0.22 6.13
CA GLY A 498 24.11 0.92 4.83
C GLY A 498 24.24 2.44 4.92
N ARG A 499 24.56 3.00 6.09
CA ARG A 499 24.82 4.44 6.26
C ARG A 499 26.26 4.76 5.87
N THR A 500 26.46 5.89 5.18
CA THR A 500 27.81 6.38 4.85
C THR A 500 28.54 6.82 6.11
N VAL A 501 29.70 6.22 6.37
CA VAL A 501 30.60 6.54 7.49
C VAL A 501 31.85 7.29 7.04
N ALA A 502 32.23 7.16 5.77
CA ALA A 502 33.32 7.93 5.19
C ALA A 502 33.17 8.07 3.68
N TYR A 503 33.55 9.21 3.15
CA TYR A 503 33.57 9.49 1.72
C TYR A 503 34.89 10.13 1.32
N SER A 504 35.42 9.75 0.16
CA SER A 504 36.58 10.43 -0.42
C SER A 504 36.59 10.40 -1.94
N ASN A 505 37.01 11.51 -2.56
CA ASN A 505 37.12 11.66 -4.02
C ASN A 505 38.50 12.18 -4.48
N GLY A 506 39.48 12.22 -3.58
CA GLY A 506 40.84 12.74 -3.82
C GLY A 506 41.04 14.19 -3.43
N GLU A 507 40.02 15.04 -3.56
CA GLU A 507 40.06 16.45 -3.16
C GLU A 507 39.43 16.67 -1.78
N GLN A 508 38.40 15.89 -1.48
CA GLN A 508 37.59 15.99 -0.28
C GLN A 508 37.57 14.64 0.44
N LEU A 509 37.78 14.67 1.75
CA LEU A 509 37.64 13.52 2.64
C LEU A 509 36.74 13.92 3.80
N GLU A 510 35.65 13.19 3.95
CA GLU A 510 34.67 13.40 5.01
C GLU A 510 34.51 12.12 5.82
N LEU A 511 34.54 12.26 7.14
CA LEU A 511 34.13 11.23 8.08
C LEU A 511 32.77 11.61 8.64
N PHE A 512 31.86 10.66 8.68
CA PHE A 512 30.53 10.83 9.23
C PHE A 512 30.49 10.07 10.56
N THR A 513 30.23 10.80 11.64
CA THR A 513 30.01 10.21 12.95
C THR A 513 28.66 9.49 12.94
N PRO A 514 28.58 8.24 13.42
CA PRO A 514 27.36 7.44 13.38
C PRO A 514 26.18 8.06 14.11
#